data_AF-A0A9Q8PLB3-F1
#
_entry.id   AF-A0A9Q8PLB3-F1
#
_cell.length_a   1.000
_cell.length_b   1.000
_cell.length_c   1.000
_cell.angle_alpha   90.00
_cell.angle_beta   90.00
_cell.angle_gamma   90.00
#
_symmetry.space_group_name_H-M   'P 1'
#
loop_
_entity.id
_entity.type
_entity.pdbx_description
1 polymer ?
#
loop_
_entity_poly.entity_id
_entity_poly.type
_entity_poly.pdbx_seq_one_letter_code
_entity_poly.pdbx_strand_id
1 'polypeptide(L)'
;MYALNALYANAETYPFTDEDYAIQEKMSSYWANFAKTLDPNLGGSYGGNETLAKWRPNEKNGTQVVMELGDAFESVPIAGPERVEFVRDYFERQAAY
;
A
#
# COMPACT_ATOMS: atom_id res chain seq x y z
N MET A 1 -1.90 3.68 10.73
CA MET A 1 -1.08 3.45 11.95
C MET A 1 0.17 2.62 11.65
N TYR A 2 0.03 1.57 10.85
CA TYR A 2 1.06 0.56 10.57
C TYR A 2 2.32 1.01 9.80
N ALA A 3 2.31 2.11 9.06
CA ALA A 3 3.41 2.49 8.17
C ALA A 3 4.60 3.18 8.85
N LEU A 4 4.37 3.84 9.98
CA LEU A 4 5.33 4.77 10.62
C LEU A 4 5.54 4.43 12.10
N ASN A 5 5.56 3.14 12.42
CA ASN A 5 5.84 2.62 13.77
C ASN A 5 4.88 3.11 14.88
N ALA A 6 3.67 3.52 14.53
CA ALA A 6 2.76 4.17 15.47
C ALA A 6 2.12 3.19 16.48
N LEU A 7 2.17 1.87 16.27
CA LEU A 7 1.63 0.91 17.26
C LEU A 7 2.50 0.91 18.52
N TYR A 8 3.83 0.84 18.36
CA TYR A 8 4.74 0.91 19.51
C TYR A 8 4.58 2.21 20.30
N ALA A 9 4.32 3.32 19.61
CA ALA A 9 4.08 4.61 20.26
C ALA A 9 2.78 4.65 21.09
N ASN A 10 1.84 3.73 20.86
CA ASN A 10 0.53 3.70 21.51
C ASN A 10 0.22 2.36 22.19
N ALA A 11 1.22 1.53 22.44
CA ALA A 11 1.06 0.19 22.99
C ALA A 11 0.43 0.18 24.41
N GLU A 12 0.58 1.27 25.16
CA GLU A 12 -0.03 1.44 26.48
C GLU A 12 -1.51 1.87 26.41
N THR A 13 -1.97 2.36 25.26
CA THR A 13 -3.33 2.89 25.07
C THR A 13 -4.27 1.88 24.41
N TYR A 14 -3.75 1.09 23.46
CA TYR A 14 -4.56 0.16 22.69
C TYR A 14 -4.01 -1.27 22.76
N PRO A 15 -4.89 -2.28 22.86
CA PRO A 15 -4.47 -3.67 22.94
C PRO A 15 -4.16 -4.23 21.55
N PHE A 16 -3.02 -3.84 20.97
CA PHE A 16 -2.54 -4.41 19.71
C PHE A 16 -2.15 -5.88 19.88
N THR A 17 -2.41 -6.66 18.85
CA THR A 17 -2.08 -8.09 18.77
C THR A 17 -0.74 -8.31 18.06
N ASP A 18 -0.19 -9.53 18.14
CA ASP A 18 1.03 -9.88 17.40
C ASP A 18 0.85 -9.74 15.88
N GLU A 19 -0.37 -9.97 15.38
CA GLU A 19 -0.72 -9.79 13.97
C GLU A 19 -0.62 -8.32 13.55
N ASP A 20 -1.04 -7.39 14.41
CA ASP A 20 -0.91 -5.95 14.16
C ASP A 20 0.57 -5.55 13.98
N TYR A 21 1.46 -6.08 14.83
CA TYR A 21 2.90 -5.83 14.71
C TYR A 21 3.50 -6.47 13.47
N ALA A 22 3.04 -7.66 13.08
CA ALA A 22 3.48 -8.31 11.84
C ALA A 22 3.08 -7.50 10.60
N ILE A 23 1.84 -6.99 10.57
CA ILE A 23 1.35 -6.09 9.51
C ILE A 23 2.16 -4.79 9.50
N GLN A 24 2.43 -4.20 10.67
CA GLN A 24 3.24 -2.99 10.81
C GLN A 24 4.64 -3.16 10.21
N GLU A 25 5.31 -4.26 10.53
CA GLU A 25 6.66 -4.54 10.07
C GLU A 25 6.71 -4.61 8.54
N LYS A 26 5.75 -5.31 7.92
CA LYS A 26 5.64 -5.39 6.46
C LYS A 26 5.39 -4.01 5.83
N MET A 27 4.40 -3.27 6.32
CA MET A 27 4.06 -1.94 5.77
C MET A 27 5.22 -0.94 5.92
N SER A 28 5.83 -0.89 7.11
CA SER A 28 6.96 0.00 7.38
C SER A 28 8.17 -0.35 6.51
N SER A 29 8.40 -1.64 6.25
CA SER A 29 9.47 -2.10 5.37
C SER A 29 9.30 -1.67 3.93
N TYR A 30 8.09 -1.76 3.35
CA TYR A 30 7.84 -1.25 1.99
C TYR A 30 8.12 0.26 1.90
N TRP A 31 7.68 1.04 2.90
CA TRP A 31 7.94 2.48 2.93
C TRP A 31 9.42 2.82 3.08
N ALA A 32 10.13 2.12 3.98
CA ALA A 32 11.57 2.31 4.18
C ALA A 32 12.38 1.91 2.93
N ASN A 33 11.99 0.82 2.25
CA ASN A 33 12.58 0.40 0.99
C ASN A 33 12.39 1.46 -0.10
N PHE A 34 11.15 1.92 -0.27
CA PHE A 34 10.84 2.96 -1.25
C PHE A 34 11.62 4.27 -0.97
N ALA A 35 11.71 4.69 0.29
CA ALA A 35 12.49 5.87 0.66
C ALA A 35 14.00 5.72 0.34
N LYS A 36 14.55 4.49 0.42
CA LYS A 36 15.96 4.21 0.11
C LYS A 36 16.25 4.11 -1.39
N THR A 37 15.36 3.49 -2.15
CA THR A 37 15.67 3.01 -3.52
C THR A 37 14.68 3.45 -4.59
N LEU A 38 13.58 4.11 -4.21
CA LEU A 38 12.42 4.37 -5.06
C LEU A 38 11.69 3.10 -5.55
N ASP A 39 12.01 1.93 -4.99
CA ASP A 39 11.34 0.66 -5.25
C ASP A 39 10.96 0.00 -3.90
N PRO A 40 9.67 -0.21 -3.60
CA PRO A 40 9.25 -0.78 -2.32
C PRO A 40 9.77 -2.22 -2.12
N ASN A 41 10.15 -2.92 -3.20
CA ASN A 41 10.67 -4.28 -3.16
C ASN A 41 12.19 -4.33 -2.89
N LEU A 42 12.90 -3.20 -2.98
CA LEU A 42 14.34 -3.12 -2.86
C LEU A 42 14.75 -2.23 -1.68
N GLY A 43 15.62 -2.71 -0.80
CA GLY A 43 16.13 -1.91 0.32
C GLY A 43 16.42 -2.69 1.59
N GLY A 44 16.03 -3.96 1.64
CA GLY A 44 16.41 -4.91 2.69
C GLY A 44 15.94 -4.49 4.09
N SER A 45 14.90 -3.67 4.18
CA SER A 45 14.42 -3.14 5.47
C SER A 45 13.57 -4.14 6.26
N TYR A 46 13.11 -5.22 5.62
CA TYR A 46 12.26 -6.23 6.24
C TYR A 46 13.09 -7.20 7.10
N GLY A 47 12.75 -7.26 8.39
CA GLY A 47 13.42 -8.14 9.36
C GLY A 47 12.81 -9.55 9.49
N GLY A 48 11.73 -9.86 8.77
CA GLY A 48 11.08 -11.16 8.85
C GLY A 48 11.78 -12.27 8.06
N ASN A 49 11.41 -13.52 8.35
CA ASN A 49 12.00 -14.72 7.72
C ASN A 49 11.38 -15.07 6.35
N GLU A 50 10.40 -14.31 5.89
CA GLU A 50 9.69 -14.55 4.64
C GLU A 50 10.03 -13.51 3.56
N THR A 51 9.70 -13.83 2.31
CA THR A 51 9.83 -12.86 1.23
C THR A 51 8.54 -12.04 1.16
N LEU A 52 8.68 -10.71 1.16
CA LEU A 52 7.56 -9.80 0.95
C LEU A 52 6.93 -10.03 -0.43
N ALA A 53 5.61 -9.95 -0.48
CA ALA A 53 4.88 -10.01 -1.75
C ALA A 53 5.37 -8.90 -2.70
N LYS A 54 5.47 -9.22 -3.99
CA LYS A 54 6.01 -8.28 -4.96
C LYS A 54 4.98 -7.21 -5.30
N TRP A 55 5.28 -5.96 -4.95
CA TRP A 55 4.50 -4.80 -5.36
C TRP A 55 4.93 -4.38 -6.78
N ARG A 56 4.07 -4.64 -7.77
CA ARG A 56 4.34 -4.28 -9.16
C ARG A 56 4.11 -2.79 -9.42
N PRO A 57 4.91 -2.15 -10.28
CA PRO A 57 4.68 -0.76 -10.67
C PRO A 57 3.37 -0.62 -11.46
N ASN A 58 2.76 0.55 -11.37
CA ASN A 58 1.60 0.89 -12.19
C ASN A 58 2.04 1.14 -13.64
N GLU A 59 1.34 0.52 -14.58
CA GLU A 59 1.59 0.67 -16.01
C GLU A 59 0.45 1.46 -16.67
N LYS A 60 0.79 2.44 -17.53
CA LYS A 60 -0.19 3.30 -18.21
C LYS A 60 -1.23 2.51 -19.01
N ASN A 61 -0.82 1.41 -19.63
CA ASN A 61 -1.65 0.55 -20.47
C ASN A 61 -1.78 -0.88 -19.90
N GLY A 62 -1.40 -1.09 -18.63
CA GLY A 62 -1.44 -2.40 -17.99
C GLY A 62 -2.73 -2.63 -17.21
N THR A 63 -2.80 -3.78 -16.52
CA THR A 63 -3.91 -4.09 -15.62
C THR A 63 -3.96 -3.06 -14.49
N GLN A 64 -5.12 -2.43 -14.29
CA GLN A 64 -5.35 -1.48 -13.20
C GLN A 64 -5.46 -2.24 -11.88
N VAL A 65 -4.32 -2.48 -11.24
CA VAL A 65 -4.22 -3.15 -9.95
C VAL A 65 -3.58 -2.22 -8.92
N VAL A 66 -3.93 -2.45 -7.66
CA VAL A 66 -3.31 -1.83 -6.50
C VAL A 66 -2.78 -2.92 -5.59
N MET A 67 -1.80 -2.58 -4.76
CA MET A 67 -1.35 -3.48 -3.70
C MET A 67 -2.31 -3.35 -2.51
N GLU A 68 -2.97 -4.43 -2.13
CA GLU A 68 -3.66 -4.53 -0.85
C GLU A 68 -2.63 -4.66 0.28
N LEU A 69 -2.86 -3.93 1.37
CA LEU A 69 -1.98 -3.87 2.53
C LEU A 69 -2.82 -3.96 3.81
N GLY A 70 -2.72 -5.06 4.53
CA GLY A 70 -3.45 -5.28 5.79
C GLY A 70 -3.81 -6.75 5.95
N ASP A 71 -5.09 -7.06 5.73
CA ASP A 71 -5.64 -8.42 5.79
C ASP A 71 -5.00 -9.33 4.71
N ALA A 72 -4.68 -8.73 3.55
CA ALA A 72 -3.88 -9.35 2.52
C ALA A 72 -2.66 -8.49 2.14
N PHE A 73 -1.71 -9.12 1.45
CA PHE A 73 -0.54 -8.50 0.85
C PHE A 73 -0.40 -8.97 -0.60
N GLU A 74 -1.33 -8.54 -1.46
CA GLU A 74 -1.40 -8.99 -2.85
C GLU A 74 -1.87 -7.91 -3.82
N SER A 75 -1.73 -8.17 -5.12
CA SER A 75 -2.24 -7.26 -6.14
C SER A 75 -3.72 -7.53 -6.39
N VAL A 76 -4.57 -6.54 -6.13
CA VAL A 76 -6.02 -6.61 -6.35
C VAL A 76 -6.45 -5.62 -7.43
N PRO A 77 -7.53 -5.88 -8.18
CA PRO A 77 -8.08 -4.90 -9.11
C PRO A 77 -8.42 -3.58 -8.42
N ILE A 78 -8.33 -2.47 -9.15
CA ILE A 78 -8.79 -1.18 -8.62
C ILE A 78 -10.26 -1.28 -8.19
N ALA A 79 -10.56 -0.74 -7.01
CA ALA A 79 -11.92 -0.74 -6.48
C ALA A 79 -12.82 0.18 -7.33
N GLY A 80 -13.59 -0.42 -8.24
CA GLY A 80 -14.64 0.24 -9.01
C GLY A 80 -14.11 1.06 -10.20
N PRO A 81 -13.60 0.42 -11.27
CA PRO A 81 -13.20 1.11 -12.49
C PRO A 81 -14.35 1.97 -13.07
N GLU A 82 -15.60 1.51 -12.94
CA GLU A 82 -16.79 2.24 -13.39
C GLU A 82 -16.97 3.58 -12.68
N ARG A 83 -16.55 3.68 -11.42
CA ARG A 83 -16.63 4.93 -10.65
C ARG A 83 -15.57 5.92 -11.10
N VAL A 84 -14.37 5.42 -11.39
CA VAL A 84 -13.27 6.23 -11.93
C VAL A 84 -13.66 6.78 -13.31
N GLU A 85 -14.23 5.93 -14.17
CA GLU A 85 -14.72 6.35 -15.48
C GLU A 85 -15.85 7.37 -15.38
N PHE A 86 -16.83 7.16 -14.51
CA PHE A 86 -17.91 8.12 -14.29
C PHE A 86 -17.39 9.52 -13.91
N VAL A 87 -16.45 9.59 -12.96
CA VAL A 87 -15.87 10.87 -12.52
C VAL A 87 -15.07 11.52 -13.66
N ARG A 88 -14.28 10.73 -14.41
CA ARG A 88 -13.52 11.23 -15.56
C ARG A 88 -14.45 11.80 -16.63
N ASP A 89 -15.47 11.05 -17.02
CA ASP A 89 -16.47 11.46 -18.01
C ASP A 89 -17.22 12.74 -17.60
N TYR A 90 -17.54 12.87 -16.31
CA TYR A 90 -18.20 14.07 -15.80
C TYR A 90 -17.33 15.32 -15.98
N PHE A 91 -16.04 15.24 -15.65
CA PHE A 91 -15.13 16.38 -15.79
C PHE A 91 -14.74 16.70 -17.24
N GLU A 92 -14.63 15.69 -18.12
CA GLU A 92 -14.38 15.91 -19.55
C GLU A 92 -15.50 16.71 -20.24
N ARG A 93 -16.72 16.66 -19.70
CA ARG A 93 -17.88 17.38 -20.23
C ARG A 93 -17.97 18.83 -19.75
N GLN A 94 -17.12 19.26 -18.81
CA GLN A 94 -17.13 20.63 -18.34
C GLN A 94 -16.42 21.55 -19.32
N ALA A 95 -17.09 22.62 -19.75
CA ALA A 95 -16.45 23.65 -20.56
C ALA A 95 -15.46 24.45 -19.69
N ALA A 96 -14.24 24.68 -20.20
CA ALA A 96 -13.31 25.62 -19.58
C ALA A 96 -13.93 27.03 -19.59
N TYR A 97 -13.92 27.70 -18.43
CA TYR A 97 -14.34 29.10 -18.32
C TYR A 97 -13.23 30.04 -18.80
#